data_AF-W7DV63-F1
#
_entry.id   AF-W7DV63-F1
#
_cell.length_a   1.000
_cell.length_b   1.000
_cell.length_c   1.000
_cell.angle_alpha   90.00
_cell.angle_beta   90.00
_cell.angle_gamma   90.00
#
_symmetry.space_group_name_H-M   'P 1'
#
loop_
_entity.id
_entity.type
_entity.pdbx_description
1 polymer ?
#
loop_
_entity_poly.entity_id
_entity_poly.type
_entity_poly.pdbx_seq_one_letter_code
_entity_poly.pdbx_strand_id
1 'polypeptide(L)'
;MIIQVNDIQRRCERSVITAYQELKSAGVGEMQIFQSCTNLYRIYHPESSITEARLLVSEWIDHHFYTGAQGKTRGCDCPDTSGSLNH
;
A
#
# COMPACT_ATOMS: atom_id res chain seq x y z
N MET A 1 13.51 -4.84 -10.11
CA MET A 1 12.39 -5.79 -10.19
C MET A 1 11.11 -4.96 -10.30
N ILE A 2 10.30 -5.18 -11.34
CA ILE A 2 9.10 -4.37 -11.60
C ILE A 2 7.92 -5.14 -11.02
N ILE A 3 7.27 -4.62 -9.98
CA ILE A 3 6.15 -5.33 -9.35
C ILE A 3 4.93 -5.20 -10.26
N GLN A 4 4.30 -6.33 -10.60
CA GLN A 4 3.07 -6.34 -11.39
C GLN A 4 1.89 -5.92 -10.51
N VAL A 5 1.73 -4.61 -10.34
CA VAL A 5 0.66 -3.98 -9.54
C VAL A 5 -0.77 -4.31 -10.00
N ASN A 6 -0.92 -5.00 -11.13
CA ASN A 6 -2.21 -5.42 -11.67
C ASN A 6 -2.81 -6.63 -10.93
N ASP A 7 -2.00 -7.40 -10.22
CA ASP A 7 -2.46 -8.52 -9.37
C ASP A 7 -3.02 -8.04 -8.02
N ILE A 8 -2.70 -6.80 -7.65
CA ILE A 8 -3.13 -6.18 -6.40
C ILE A 8 -4.60 -5.81 -6.48
N GLN A 9 -5.46 -6.63 -5.86
CA GLN A 9 -6.91 -6.44 -5.81
C GLN A 9 -7.33 -5.14 -5.11
N ARG A 10 -6.52 -4.65 -4.15
CA ARG A 10 -6.85 -3.50 -3.29
C ARG A 10 -6.29 -2.20 -3.87
N ARG A 11 -7.15 -1.20 -4.09
CA ARG A 11 -6.71 0.13 -4.57
C ARG A 11 -5.78 0.83 -3.57
N CYS A 12 -6.03 0.72 -2.25
CA CYS A 12 -5.13 1.24 -1.19
C CYS A 12 -3.70 0.70 -1.35
N GLU A 13 -3.60 -0.63 -1.41
CA GLU A 13 -2.32 -1.33 -1.52
C GLU A 13 -1.62 -1.01 -2.84
N ARG A 14 -2.35 -1.05 -3.95
CA ARG A 14 -1.80 -0.77 -5.29
C ARG A 14 -1.17 0.62 -5.36
N SER A 15 -1.85 1.64 -4.82
CA SER A 15 -1.34 3.00 -4.78
C SER A 15 -0.07 3.12 -3.95
N VAL A 16 -0.02 2.45 -2.79
CA VAL A 16 1.17 2.46 -1.91
C VAL A 16 2.36 1.76 -2.58
N ILE A 17 2.18 0.56 -3.14
CA ILE A 17 3.25 -0.19 -3.78
C ILE A 17 3.79 0.53 -5.01
N THR A 18 2.89 1.12 -5.81
CA THR A 18 3.29 1.95 -6.95
C THR A 18 4.15 3.13 -6.49
N ALA A 19 3.68 3.90 -5.50
CA ALA A 19 4.42 5.05 -4.98
C ALA A 19 5.78 4.64 -4.39
N TYR A 20 5.84 3.51 -3.68
CA TYR A 20 7.10 2.98 -3.15
C TYR A 20 8.09 2.67 -4.28
N GLN A 21 7.64 2.00 -5.34
CA GLN A 21 8.49 1.63 -6.47
C GLN A 21 9.02 2.88 -7.21
N GLU A 22 8.16 3.87 -7.45
CA GLU A 22 8.53 5.13 -8.11
C GLU A 22 9.58 5.90 -7.30
N LEU A 23 9.33 6.09 -6.00
CA LEU A 23 10.26 6.80 -5.12
C LEU A 23 11.58 6.05 -4.96
N LYS A 24 11.55 4.71 -4.93
CA LYS A 24 12.76 3.88 -4.89
C LYS A 24 13.56 3.99 -6.18
N SER A 25 12.88 4.02 -7.34
CA SER A 25 13.50 4.26 -8.64
C SER A 25 14.10 5.66 -8.75
N ALA A 26 13.52 6.65 -8.07
CA ALA A 26 14.04 8.01 -7.99
C ALA A 26 15.24 8.17 -7.01
N GLY A 27 15.63 7.10 -6.30
CA GLY A 27 16.74 7.14 -5.34
C GLY A 27 16.40 7.79 -4.00
N VAL A 28 15.11 7.90 -3.65
CA VAL A 28 14.68 8.43 -2.35
C VAL A 28 15.09 7.45 -1.24
N GLY A 29 15.53 7.95 -0.10
CA GLY A 29 15.91 7.12 1.04
C GLY A 29 14.71 6.36 1.62
N GLU A 30 14.91 5.09 2.00
CA GLU A 30 13.83 4.16 2.42
C GLU A 30 12.92 4.74 3.52
N MET A 31 13.49 5.46 4.48
CA MET A 31 12.72 6.09 5.56
C MET A 31 11.76 7.17 5.05
N GLN A 32 12.17 7.97 4.05
CA GLN A 32 11.31 8.98 3.42
C GLN A 32 10.24 8.35 2.53
N ILE A 33 10.58 7.28 1.80
CA ILE A 33 9.61 6.50 1.03
C ILE A 33 8.52 5.96 1.94
N PHE A 34 8.93 5.36 3.06
CA PHE A 34 8.03 4.78 4.05
C PHE A 34 7.07 5.82 4.65
N GLN A 35 7.57 7.00 5.00
CA GLN A 35 6.73 8.11 5.46
C GLN A 35 5.75 8.57 4.38
N SER A 36 6.19 8.68 3.12
CA SER A 36 5.35 9.09 1.99
C SER A 36 4.23 8.07 1.75
N CYS A 37 4.55 6.78 1.79
CA CYS A 37 3.59 5.68 1.67
C CYS A 37 2.57 5.68 2.83
N THR A 38 3.04 5.92 4.06
CA THR A 38 2.18 6.04 5.24
C THR A 38 1.21 7.21 5.11
N ASN A 39 1.70 8.37 4.64
CA ASN A 39 0.85 9.53 4.40
C ASN A 39 -0.15 9.29 3.27
N LEU A 40 0.28 8.64 2.18
CA LEU A 40 -0.59 8.28 1.07
C LEU A 40 -1.75 7.38 1.54
N TYR A 41 -1.46 6.37 2.37
CA TYR A 41 -2.49 5.53 2.98
C TYR A 41 -3.52 6.34 3.79
N ARG A 42 -3.04 7.32 4.58
CA ARG A 42 -3.92 8.19 5.38
C ARG A 42 -4.75 9.18 4.56
N ILE A 43 -4.35 9.51 3.33
CA ILE A 43 -5.19 10.30 2.43
C ILE A 43 -6.43 9.50 2.02
N TYR A 44 -6.29 8.17 1.84
CA TYR A 44 -7.42 7.29 1.58
C TYR A 44 -8.21 6.95 2.85
N HIS A 45 -7.51 6.78 3.99
CA HIS A 45 -8.10 6.43 5.28
C HIS A 45 -7.68 7.44 6.35
N PRO A 46 -8.27 8.64 6.38
CA PRO A 46 -7.97 9.63 7.41
C PRO A 46 -8.36 9.13 8.81
N GLU A 47 -9.33 8.22 8.89
CA GLU A 47 -9.81 7.56 10.10
C GLU A 47 -8.84 6.51 10.65
N SER A 48 -7.96 5.94 9.81
CA SER A 48 -6.97 4.96 10.28
C SER A 48 -5.88 5.62 11.12
N SER A 49 -5.49 4.93 12.19
CA SER A 49 -4.40 5.38 13.04
C SER A 49 -3.06 5.35 12.29
N ILE A 50 -2.16 6.28 12.63
CA ILE A 50 -0.82 6.30 12.02
C ILE A 50 -0.02 5.02 12.30
N THR A 51 -0.26 4.39 13.45
CA THR A 51 0.35 3.10 13.82
C THR A 51 -0.11 1.98 12.90
N GLU A 52 -1.42 1.88 12.62
CA GLU A 52 -1.97 0.89 11.69
C GLU A 52 -1.45 1.12 10.27
N ALA A 53 -1.43 2.38 9.83
CA ALA A 53 -0.90 2.75 8.52
C ALA A 53 0.55 2.27 8.35
N ARG A 54 1.40 2.48 9.36
CA ARG A 54 2.80 2.00 9.33
C ARG A 54 2.87 0.48 9.30
N LEU A 55 2.10 -0.21 10.13
CA LEU A 55 2.11 -1.68 10.16
C LEU A 55 1.71 -2.28 8.82
N LEU A 56 0.62 -1.77 8.21
CA LEU A 56 0.15 -2.22 6.90
C LEU A 56 1.17 -1.91 5.80
N VAL A 57 1.70 -0.70 5.75
CA VAL A 57 2.69 -0.30 4.75
C VAL A 57 3.96 -1.15 4.86
N SER A 58 4.46 -1.40 6.07
CA SER A 58 5.62 -2.30 6.29
C SER A 58 5.35 -3.70 5.75
N GLU A 59 4.20 -4.26 6.09
CA GLU A 59 3.86 -5.62 5.68
C GLU A 59 3.69 -5.72 4.16
N TRP A 60 3.07 -4.73 3.52
CA TRP A 60 2.93 -4.71 2.07
C TRP A 60 4.28 -4.61 1.37
N ILE A 61 5.17 -3.74 1.86
CA ILE A 61 6.52 -3.62 1.30
C ILE A 61 7.29 -4.94 1.48
N ASP A 62 7.26 -5.53 2.68
CA ASP A 62 7.90 -6.82 2.95
C ASP A 62 7.38 -7.91 2.00
N HIS A 63 6.05 -8.01 1.89
CA HIS A 63 5.40 -9.02 1.08
C HIS A 63 5.75 -8.90 -0.41
N HIS A 64 5.66 -7.67 -0.95
CA HIS A 64 5.82 -7.40 -2.37
C HIS A 64 7.30 -7.33 -2.81
N PHE A 65 8.19 -6.80 -1.96
CA PHE A 65 9.60 -6.58 -2.31
C PHE A 65 10.56 -7.65 -1.81
N TYR A 66 10.27 -8.32 -0.68
CA TYR A 66 11.18 -9.30 -0.08
C TYR A 66 10.66 -10.73 -0.24
N THR A 67 9.40 -10.97 0.09
CA THR A 67 8.83 -12.32 0.02
C THR A 67 8.44 -12.71 -1.40
N GLY A 68 7.92 -11.76 -2.20
CA GLY A 68 7.42 -12.02 -3.56
C GLY A 68 6.28 -13.05 -3.60
N ALA A 69 5.63 -13.30 -2.46
CA ALA A 69 4.56 -14.29 -2.36
C ALA A 69 3.28 -13.75 -3.02
N GLN A 70 2.53 -14.63 -3.68
CA GLN A 70 1.15 -14.37 -4.13
C GLN A 70 0.15 -14.53 -2.98
N GLY A 71 0.61 -14.33 -1.75
CA GLY A 71 -0.18 -14.54 -0.54
C GLY A 71 -1.08 -13.35 -0.26
N LYS A 72 -2.08 -13.54 0.60
CA LYS A 72 -2.94 -12.44 1.02
C LYS A 72 -2.23 -11.65 2.12
N THR A 73 -1.81 -10.42 1.82
CA THR A 73 -1.40 -9.43 2.84
C THR A 73 -2.52 -9.21 3.85
N ARG A 74 -2.19 -8.78 5.08
CA ARG A 74 -3.20 -8.26 5.99
C ARG A 74 -3.85 -7.08 5.28
N GLY A 75 -5.14 -7.29 5.04
CA GLY A 75 -5.93 -6.34 4.33
C GLY A 75 -6.16 -5.07 5.12
N CYS A 76 -6.06 -3.93 4.45
CA CYS A 76 -6.78 -2.73 4.86
C CYS A 76 -8.30 -3.08 4.94
N ASP A 77 -8.98 -2.79 6.06
CA ASP A 77 -10.44 -3.01 6.22
C ASP A 77 -11.27 -1.96 5.45
N CYS A 78 -10.82 -1.61 4.26
CA CYS A 78 -11.48 -0.62 3.45
C CYS A 78 -12.82 -1.20 2.98
N PRO A 79 -13.91 -0.42 3.03
CA PRO A 79 -15.07 -0.77 2.23
C PRO A 79 -14.60 -0.77 0.77
N ASP A 80 -14.61 -1.95 0.15
CA ASP A 80 -14.39 -2.08 -1.29
C ASP A 80 -15.35 -1.11 -1.98
N THR A 81 -14.82 -0.03 -2.55
CA THR A 81 -15.62 0.96 -3.30
C THR A 81 -16.05 0.38 -4.66
N SER A 82 -16.37 -0.91 -4.72
CA SER A 82 -17.22 -1.49 -5.75
C SER A 82 -18.66 -1.66 -5.23
N GLY A 83 -18.94 -1.32 -3.96
CA GLY A 83 -20.27 -1.44 -3.35
C GLY A 83 -21.10 -0.17 -3.20
N SER A 84 -20.71 0.99 -3.75
CA SER A 84 -21.54 2.20 -3.70
C SER A 84 -22.39 2.36 -4.97
N LEU A 85 -23.28 1.40 -5.18
CA LEU A 85 -24.53 1.59 -5.93
C LEU A 85 -25.54 0.51 -5.51
N ASN A 86 -26.20 0.71 -4.38
CA ASN A 86 -27.53 0.15 -4.16
C ASN A 86 -28.47 1.31 -3.83
N HIS A 87 -29.42 1.44 -4.76
CA HIS A 87 -30.64 2.24 -4.84
C HIS A 87 -31.27 2.68 -3.52
#